data_AF-A0A7S4B9W7-F1
#
_entry.id   AF-A0A7S4B9W7-F1
#
_cell.length_a   1.000
_cell.length_b   1.000
_cell.length_c   1.000
_cell.angle_alpha   90.00
_cell.angle_beta   90.00
_cell.angle_gamma   90.00
#
_symmetry.space_group_name_H-M   'P 1'
#
loop_
_entity.id
_entity.type
_entity.pdbx_description
1 polymer ?
#
loop_
_entity_poly.entity_id
_entity_poly.type
_entity_poly.pdbx_seq_one_letter_code
_entity_poly.pdbx_strand_id
1 'polypeptide(L)'
;PEAMLLPPSSRATPVLSHAAAAAIGALCAAALLYAPAIVYNRPLDAQFEPAPPYTSQVDLPAASASHWIFDSLSPGETKAVVDFVKLKMPAVETDMVGPFRKVDFLSGTSAVELIEPPKDVAQRFLNGDGPAPPRFARVTLVRGSADPPDVMEYKVGPILGCGTAGCDTASLETATIEPMLAPGAVPFQKRPYELSDVRRLKHATQCQACTHLSTCMYGQ
;
A
#
# COMPACT_ATOMS: atom_id res chain seq x y z
N PRO A 1 37.84 35.98 4.51
CA PRO A 1 38.87 35.30 5.33
C PRO A 1 38.18 34.24 6.20
N GLU A 2 38.13 32.97 5.83
CA GLU A 2 39.27 32.06 5.75
C GLU A 2 38.76 30.80 5.01
N ALA A 3 39.38 30.47 3.89
CA ALA A 3 39.03 29.31 3.07
C ALA A 3 39.82 28.10 3.56
N MET A 4 39.14 27.09 4.13
CA MET A 4 39.76 25.81 4.48
C MET A 4 39.74 24.88 3.26
N LEU A 5 40.89 24.80 2.61
CA LEU A 5 41.26 23.83 1.58
C LEU A 5 41.43 22.44 2.20
N LEU A 6 40.69 21.45 1.70
CA LEU A 6 40.93 20.03 1.98
C LEU A 6 41.83 19.41 0.90
N PRO A 7 42.73 18.47 1.26
CA PRO A 7 43.73 17.90 0.35
C PRO A 7 43.18 16.82 -0.59
N PRO A 8 43.81 16.59 -1.76
CA PRO A 8 43.46 15.51 -2.68
C PRO A 8 43.97 14.15 -2.15
N SER A 9 43.05 13.21 -1.95
CA SER A 9 43.35 11.82 -1.57
C SER A 9 43.68 10.98 -2.81
N SER A 10 44.97 10.79 -3.03
CA SER A 10 45.55 9.85 -4.00
C SER A 10 45.32 8.41 -3.51
N ARG A 11 44.49 7.64 -4.23
CA ARG A 11 44.40 6.18 -4.05
C ARG A 11 45.03 5.49 -5.24
N ALA A 12 46.13 4.79 -4.96
CA ALA A 12 46.82 3.89 -5.86
C ALA A 12 45.91 2.69 -6.21
N THR A 13 45.82 2.40 -7.50
CA THR A 13 45.17 1.19 -8.04
C THR A 13 46.17 0.03 -8.07
N PRO A 14 45.83 -1.15 -7.52
CA PRO A 14 46.62 -2.35 -7.74
C PRO A 14 46.35 -2.92 -9.14
N VAL A 15 47.43 -3.12 -9.90
CA VAL A 15 47.43 -3.83 -11.18
C VAL A 15 47.39 -5.33 -10.88
N LEU A 16 46.25 -5.98 -11.10
CA LEU A 16 46.10 -7.43 -10.96
C LEU A 16 46.24 -8.11 -12.32
N SER A 17 47.26 -8.97 -12.40
CA SER A 17 47.67 -9.79 -13.53
C SER A 17 46.58 -10.78 -13.97
N HIS A 18 46.20 -10.69 -15.24
CA HIS A 18 45.23 -11.57 -15.91
C HIS A 18 45.94 -12.83 -16.40
N ALA A 19 45.93 -13.92 -15.62
CA ALA A 19 46.43 -15.21 -16.09
C ALA A 19 45.79 -16.38 -15.32
N ALA A 20 44.48 -16.59 -15.43
CA ALA A 20 43.81 -17.88 -15.14
C ALA A 20 42.30 -17.83 -15.45
N ALA A 21 41.91 -17.62 -16.72
CA ALA A 21 40.50 -17.66 -17.12
C ALA A 21 40.31 -18.47 -18.41
N ALA A 22 40.66 -19.76 -18.37
CA ALA A 22 40.47 -20.66 -19.52
C ALA A 22 40.32 -22.14 -19.12
N ALA A 23 39.52 -22.45 -18.08
CA ALA A 23 39.26 -23.86 -17.74
C ALA A 23 37.89 -24.19 -17.08
N ILE A 24 36.98 -23.21 -16.91
CA ILE A 24 35.68 -23.44 -16.23
C ILE A 24 34.49 -23.16 -17.18
N GLY A 25 34.70 -23.27 -18.49
CA GLY A 25 33.63 -23.08 -19.49
C GLY A 25 32.90 -24.37 -19.90
N ALA A 26 33.49 -25.54 -19.65
CA ALA A 26 33.02 -26.78 -20.26
C ALA A 26 32.14 -27.68 -19.38
N LEU A 27 32.01 -27.39 -18.07
CA LEU A 27 31.25 -28.25 -17.14
C LEU A 27 29.83 -27.74 -16.83
N CYS A 28 29.48 -26.48 -17.12
CA CYS A 28 28.12 -25.97 -16.88
C CYS A 28 27.12 -26.23 -18.03
N ALA A 29 27.59 -26.58 -19.24
CA ALA A 29 26.70 -26.85 -20.37
C ALA A 29 26.05 -28.24 -20.33
N ALA A 30 26.58 -29.18 -19.54
CA ALA A 30 26.06 -30.55 -19.48
C ALA A 30 24.97 -30.77 -18.40
N ALA A 31 24.79 -29.84 -17.46
CA ALA A 31 23.81 -29.99 -16.37
C ALA A 31 22.39 -29.49 -16.72
N LEU A 32 22.19 -28.85 -17.88
CA LEU A 32 20.88 -28.33 -18.32
C LEU A 32 20.05 -29.34 -19.13
N LEU A 33 20.59 -30.52 -19.46
CA LEU A 33 19.88 -31.53 -20.24
C LEU A 33 19.24 -32.65 -19.39
N TYR A 34 19.28 -32.54 -18.06
CA TYR A 34 18.74 -33.57 -17.16
C TYR A 34 17.86 -32.99 -16.05
N ALA A 35 16.95 -32.08 -16.39
CA ALA A 35 15.79 -31.82 -15.56
C ALA A 35 14.66 -32.74 -16.04
N PRO A 36 14.34 -33.85 -15.34
CA PRO A 36 13.12 -34.58 -15.64
C PRO A 36 11.95 -33.61 -15.50
N ALA A 37 11.09 -33.58 -16.52
CA ALA A 37 9.79 -32.94 -16.45
C ALA A 37 8.99 -33.62 -15.32
N ILE A 38 9.19 -33.19 -14.08
CA ILE A 38 8.30 -33.50 -12.98
C ILE A 38 7.06 -32.63 -13.22
N VAL A 39 6.22 -33.14 -14.12
CA VAL A 39 4.83 -32.78 -14.26
C VAL A 39 4.20 -33.08 -12.90
N TYR A 40 4.17 -32.09 -12.01
CA TYR A 40 3.29 -32.11 -10.84
C TYR A 40 1.85 -31.90 -11.31
N ASN A 41 1.34 -32.83 -12.12
CA ASN A 41 -0.09 -33.12 -12.17
C ASN A 41 -0.41 -33.87 -10.88
N ARG A 42 -0.46 -33.15 -9.76
CA ARG A 42 -1.29 -33.62 -8.65
C ARG A 42 -2.72 -33.28 -9.07
N PRO A 43 -3.57 -34.25 -9.42
CA PRO A 43 -4.99 -33.99 -9.54
C PRO A 43 -5.43 -33.40 -8.21
N LEU A 44 -5.90 -32.15 -8.25
CA LEU A 44 -6.32 -31.38 -7.08
C LEU A 44 -7.71 -31.86 -6.60
N ASP A 45 -8.04 -33.13 -6.80
CA ASP A 45 -9.42 -33.61 -6.79
C ASP A 45 -9.74 -34.60 -5.66
N ALA A 46 -8.76 -34.98 -4.83
CA ALA A 46 -8.93 -36.23 -4.06
C ALA A 46 -9.27 -36.13 -2.57
N GLN A 47 -9.28 -34.96 -1.92
CA GLN A 47 -9.56 -34.90 -0.46
C GLN A 47 -10.32 -33.66 0.03
N PHE A 48 -11.13 -33.03 -0.81
CA PHE A 48 -12.21 -32.20 -0.28
C PHE A 48 -13.36 -33.14 0.07
N GLU A 49 -13.33 -33.73 1.27
CA GLU A 49 -14.58 -34.21 1.84
C GLU A 49 -15.53 -33.01 1.84
N PRO A 50 -16.71 -33.11 1.22
CA PRO A 50 -17.66 -32.01 1.22
C PRO A 50 -17.92 -31.72 2.69
N ALA A 51 -17.54 -30.52 3.14
CA ALA A 51 -17.84 -30.06 4.48
C ALA A 51 -19.35 -30.35 4.70
N PRO A 52 -19.74 -30.95 5.83
CA PRO A 52 -21.15 -31.19 6.11
C PRO A 52 -21.89 -29.88 5.84
N PRO A 53 -23.07 -29.91 5.20
CA PRO A 53 -23.80 -28.70 4.85
C PRO A 53 -23.96 -27.88 6.14
N TYR A 54 -23.20 -26.80 6.23
CA TYR A 54 -23.26 -25.90 7.36
C TYR A 54 -24.51 -25.07 7.16
N THR A 55 -25.66 -25.65 7.52
CA THR A 55 -26.95 -24.95 7.59
C THR A 55 -26.96 -24.05 8.82
N SER A 56 -26.05 -23.08 8.87
CA SER A 56 -26.16 -21.94 9.78
C SER A 56 -26.96 -20.82 9.13
N GLN A 57 -28.14 -21.14 8.59
CA GLN A 57 -29.16 -20.11 8.48
C GLN A 57 -29.80 -20.01 9.86
N VAL A 58 -29.10 -19.32 10.76
CA VAL A 58 -29.80 -18.68 11.87
C VAL A 58 -30.71 -17.68 11.18
N ASP A 59 -32.01 -17.96 11.17
CA ASP A 59 -33.04 -17.00 10.79
C ASP A 59 -32.99 -15.83 11.78
N LEU A 60 -31.99 -14.97 11.59
CA LEU A 60 -31.88 -13.71 12.28
C LEU A 60 -33.06 -12.89 11.78
N PRO A 61 -33.96 -12.42 12.66
CA PRO A 61 -35.10 -11.60 12.26
C PRO A 61 -34.55 -10.45 11.44
N ALA A 62 -34.98 -10.33 10.17
CA ALA A 62 -34.50 -9.40 9.14
C ALA A 62 -33.63 -8.31 9.75
N ALA A 63 -32.32 -8.62 9.88
CA ALA A 63 -31.42 -7.86 10.73
C ALA A 63 -31.58 -6.39 10.35
N SER A 64 -32.04 -5.60 11.33
CA SER A 64 -32.55 -4.25 11.14
C SER A 64 -31.73 -3.48 10.12
N ALA A 65 -32.39 -2.78 9.21
CA ALA A 65 -31.80 -1.92 8.18
C ALA A 65 -30.92 -0.78 8.74
N SER A 66 -30.51 -0.84 10.01
CA SER A 66 -29.71 0.13 10.73
C SER A 66 -28.23 -0.29 10.85
N HIS A 67 -27.81 -1.46 10.36
CA HIS A 67 -26.40 -1.91 10.47
C HIS A 67 -25.44 -1.18 9.51
N TRP A 68 -25.96 -0.58 8.43
CA TRP A 68 -25.17 0.11 7.41
C TRP A 68 -24.25 1.21 7.95
N ILE A 69 -24.53 1.77 9.14
CA ILE A 69 -23.67 2.79 9.77
C ILE A 69 -22.28 2.27 10.14
N PHE A 70 -22.11 0.95 10.24
CA PHE A 70 -20.82 0.29 10.51
C PHE A 70 -20.24 -0.42 9.29
N ASP A 71 -21.00 -0.50 8.20
CA ASP A 71 -20.53 -1.12 6.98
C ASP A 71 -19.38 -0.30 6.40
N SER A 72 -18.32 -0.99 6.01
CA SER A 72 -17.20 -0.43 5.26
C SER A 72 -17.68 0.45 4.10
N LEU A 73 -16.88 1.44 3.74
CA LEU A 73 -17.21 2.33 2.63
C LEU A 73 -17.46 1.52 1.36
N SER A 74 -18.56 1.82 0.68
CA SER A 74 -18.85 1.22 -0.62
C SER A 74 -17.81 1.65 -1.66
N PRO A 75 -17.71 0.95 -2.81
CA PRO A 75 -16.88 1.41 -3.91
C PRO A 75 -17.25 2.83 -4.40
N GLY A 76 -18.54 3.16 -4.40
CA GLY A 76 -19.04 4.50 -4.76
C GLY A 76 -18.60 5.57 -3.76
N GLU A 77 -18.72 5.29 -2.46
CA GLU A 77 -18.26 6.18 -1.39
C GLU A 77 -16.74 6.39 -1.46
N THR A 78 -15.99 5.29 -1.61
CA THR A 78 -14.52 5.34 -1.72
C THR A 78 -14.09 6.19 -2.91
N LYS A 79 -14.71 5.98 -4.07
CA LYS A 79 -14.43 6.78 -5.27
C LYS A 79 -14.75 8.26 -5.05
N ALA A 80 -15.91 8.57 -4.48
CA ALA A 80 -16.31 9.95 -4.18
C ALA A 80 -15.29 10.63 -3.27
N VAL A 81 -14.85 9.96 -2.20
CA VAL A 81 -13.83 10.48 -1.26
C VAL A 81 -12.52 10.73 -1.96
N VAL A 82 -12.02 9.79 -2.77
CA VAL A 82 -10.76 9.95 -3.52
C VAL A 82 -10.84 11.13 -4.50
N ASP A 83 -11.94 11.25 -5.25
CA ASP A 83 -12.14 12.34 -6.21
C ASP A 83 -12.22 13.70 -5.50
N PHE A 84 -12.89 13.75 -4.35
CA PHE A 84 -12.97 14.95 -3.53
C PHE A 84 -11.62 15.37 -2.95
N VAL A 85 -10.83 14.41 -2.44
CA VAL A 85 -9.47 14.66 -1.94
C VAL A 85 -8.58 15.20 -3.07
N LYS A 86 -8.60 14.59 -4.25
CA LYS A 86 -7.88 15.10 -5.44
C LYS A 86 -8.27 16.52 -5.80
N LEU A 87 -9.56 16.83 -5.77
CA LEU A 87 -10.07 18.15 -6.10
C LEU A 87 -9.58 19.22 -5.10
N LYS A 88 -9.55 18.89 -3.81
CA LYS A 88 -9.14 19.81 -2.74
C LYS A 88 -7.63 19.87 -2.53
N MET A 89 -6.92 18.81 -2.88
CA MET A 89 -5.48 18.65 -2.70
C MET A 89 -4.85 18.20 -4.04
N PRO A 90 -4.68 19.12 -5.01
CA PRO A 90 -4.23 18.77 -6.35
C PRO A 90 -2.80 18.23 -6.43
N ALA A 91 -2.01 18.35 -5.36
CA ALA A 91 -0.68 17.76 -5.25
C ALA A 91 -0.71 16.24 -4.95
N VAL A 92 -1.88 15.69 -4.62
CA VAL A 92 -2.04 14.27 -4.28
C VAL A 92 -2.20 13.44 -5.57
N GLU A 93 -1.24 12.55 -5.80
CA GLU A 93 -1.29 11.54 -6.83
C GLU A 93 -1.98 10.26 -6.29
N THR A 94 -2.83 9.63 -7.09
CA THR A 94 -3.38 8.29 -6.78
C THR A 94 -2.63 7.18 -7.48
N ASP A 95 -1.76 7.53 -8.42
CA ASP A 95 -1.03 6.55 -9.18
C ASP A 95 0.06 5.96 -8.30
N MET A 96 -0.02 4.66 -8.03
CA MET A 96 1.02 3.90 -7.33
C MET A 96 2.34 3.78 -8.15
N VAL A 97 2.40 4.43 -9.32
CA VAL A 97 3.37 4.20 -10.40
C VAL A 97 4.78 4.71 -10.06
N GLY A 98 4.99 5.40 -8.93
CA GLY A 98 6.35 5.54 -8.44
C GLY A 98 6.50 6.28 -7.11
N PRO A 99 6.69 5.60 -5.97
CA PRO A 99 7.14 6.22 -4.70
C PRO A 99 8.55 6.83 -4.79
N PHE A 100 9.14 6.84 -6.00
CA PHE A 100 10.44 7.44 -6.29
C PHE A 100 10.35 8.95 -6.50
N ARG A 101 9.14 9.49 -6.68
CA ARG A 101 8.92 10.92 -6.74
C ARG A 101 8.60 11.42 -5.34
N LYS A 102 9.14 12.59 -4.99
CA LYS A 102 8.75 13.34 -3.79
C LYS A 102 7.36 13.94 -4.03
N VAL A 103 6.35 13.09 -4.12
CA VAL A 103 4.95 13.45 -4.35
C VAL A 103 4.11 12.99 -3.17
N ASP A 104 2.96 13.62 -3.01
CA ASP A 104 2.00 13.23 -2.00
C ASP A 104 1.09 12.15 -2.59
N PHE A 105 0.82 11.08 -1.84
CA PHE A 105 0.03 9.96 -2.35
C PHE A 105 -0.77 9.26 -1.25
N LEU A 106 -1.85 8.61 -1.66
CA LEU A 106 -2.71 7.81 -0.77
C LEU A 106 -2.04 6.46 -0.41
N SER A 107 -2.01 6.10 0.88
CA SER A 107 -1.24 4.93 1.36
C SER A 107 -2.05 3.62 1.30
N GLY A 108 -1.75 2.76 0.34
CA GLY A 108 -2.11 1.35 0.35
C GLY A 108 -3.61 1.05 0.25
N THR A 109 -3.97 -0.18 0.62
CA THR A 109 -5.37 -0.68 0.58
C THR A 109 -6.25 -0.09 1.69
N SER A 110 -5.63 0.46 2.73
CA SER A 110 -6.27 1.14 3.87
C SER A 110 -6.19 2.66 3.75
N ALA A 111 -5.99 3.19 2.54
CA ALA A 111 -5.87 4.62 2.31
C ALA A 111 -7.15 5.39 2.64
N VAL A 112 -8.31 4.75 2.48
CA VAL A 112 -9.63 5.33 2.69
C VAL A 112 -10.47 4.34 3.48
N GLU A 113 -10.81 4.68 4.71
CA GLU A 113 -11.52 3.80 5.64
C GLU A 113 -12.68 4.54 6.31
N LEU A 114 -13.71 3.81 6.75
CA LEU A 114 -14.80 4.41 7.52
C LEU A 114 -14.29 4.89 8.89
N ILE A 115 -14.70 6.08 9.31
CA ILE A 115 -14.64 6.47 10.72
C ILE A 115 -15.97 6.07 11.35
N GLU A 116 -15.91 5.11 12.27
CA GLU A 116 -17.08 4.66 13.00
C GLU A 116 -17.71 5.81 13.80
N PRO A 117 -19.05 5.91 13.82
CA PRO A 117 -19.72 6.92 14.62
C PRO A 117 -19.48 6.70 16.12
N PRO A 118 -19.51 7.76 16.95
CA PRO A 118 -19.43 7.61 18.40
C PRO A 118 -20.51 6.66 18.94
N LYS A 119 -20.12 5.82 19.90
CA LYS A 119 -20.98 4.75 20.44
C LYS A 119 -22.34 5.24 20.92
N ASP A 120 -22.38 6.38 21.61
CA ASP A 120 -23.61 6.98 22.14
C ASP A 120 -24.56 7.48 21.04
N VAL A 121 -24.02 8.01 19.94
CA VAL A 121 -24.80 8.44 18.77
C VAL A 121 -25.32 7.21 18.02
N ALA A 122 -24.46 6.24 17.78
CA ALA A 122 -24.82 4.99 17.12
C ALA A 122 -25.91 4.24 17.90
N GLN A 123 -25.78 4.13 19.23
CA GLN A 123 -26.76 3.46 20.07
C GLN A 123 -28.13 4.14 20.03
N ARG A 124 -28.19 5.48 20.08
CA ARG A 124 -29.45 6.22 19.94
C ARG A 124 -30.11 5.96 18.59
N PHE A 125 -29.34 5.97 17.51
CA PHE A 125 -29.86 5.65 16.18
C PHE A 125 -30.39 4.22 16.09
N LEU A 126 -29.64 3.23 16.60
CA LEU A 126 -30.03 1.82 16.60
C LEU A 126 -31.30 1.57 17.43
N ASN A 127 -31.51 2.34 18.49
CA ASN A 127 -32.72 2.27 19.31
C ASN A 127 -33.92 3.03 18.70
N GLY A 128 -33.72 3.79 17.61
CA GLY A 128 -34.75 4.65 17.03
C GLY A 128 -34.95 5.99 17.76
N ASP A 129 -34.09 6.31 18.73
CA ASP A 129 -34.14 7.52 19.57
C ASP A 129 -33.39 8.71 18.96
N GLY A 130 -32.98 8.63 17.69
CA GLY A 130 -32.20 9.68 17.05
C GLY A 130 -32.06 9.53 15.53
N PRO A 131 -31.60 10.59 14.84
CA PRO A 131 -31.33 10.55 13.41
C PRO A 131 -30.11 9.67 13.09
N ALA A 132 -29.98 9.28 11.82
CA ALA A 132 -28.78 8.58 11.33
C ALA A 132 -27.52 9.42 11.57
N PRO A 133 -26.44 8.83 12.12
CA PRO A 133 -25.18 9.53 12.29
C PRO A 133 -24.58 9.91 10.92
N PRO A 134 -23.91 11.08 10.82
CA PRO A 134 -23.15 11.41 9.62
C PRO A 134 -22.00 10.41 9.41
N ARG A 135 -21.80 9.99 8.15
CA ARG A 135 -20.68 9.13 7.76
C ARG A 135 -19.46 9.95 7.38
N PHE A 136 -18.31 9.55 7.88
CA PHE A 136 -17.02 10.16 7.57
C PHE A 136 -16.02 9.09 7.14
N ALA A 137 -15.08 9.48 6.29
CA ALA A 137 -13.93 8.67 5.92
C ALA A 137 -12.66 9.19 6.58
N ARG A 138 -11.80 8.29 7.04
CA ARG A 138 -10.39 8.55 7.35
C ARG A 138 -9.60 8.34 6.06
N VAL A 139 -8.83 9.34 5.70
CA VAL A 139 -7.93 9.30 4.54
C VAL A 139 -6.49 9.40 5.02
N THR A 140 -5.69 8.38 4.73
CA THR A 140 -4.27 8.32 5.06
C THR A 140 -3.44 8.77 3.88
N LEU A 141 -2.76 9.91 4.04
CA LEU A 141 -1.94 10.54 3.02
C LEU A 141 -0.47 10.52 3.42
N VAL A 142 0.39 10.02 2.55
CA VAL A 142 1.84 10.15 2.67
C VAL A 142 2.25 11.44 1.98
N ARG A 143 2.83 12.39 2.72
CA ARG A 143 3.35 13.63 2.14
C ARG A 143 4.82 13.49 1.80
N GLY A 144 5.11 12.81 0.69
CA GLY A 144 6.47 12.59 0.21
C GLY A 144 7.17 13.87 -0.25
N SER A 145 6.41 14.93 -0.55
CA SER A 145 6.94 16.24 -0.94
C SER A 145 7.33 17.13 0.23
N ALA A 146 6.84 16.83 1.44
CA ALA A 146 7.15 17.58 2.64
C ALA A 146 8.62 17.40 3.10
N ASP A 147 9.11 18.34 3.90
CA ASP A 147 10.47 18.30 4.47
C ASP A 147 10.42 18.56 5.99
N PRO A 148 10.57 17.53 6.84
CA PRO A 148 10.76 16.13 6.49
C PRO A 148 9.47 15.48 5.94
N PRO A 149 9.58 14.41 5.13
CA PRO A 149 8.42 13.63 4.71
C PRO A 149 7.70 12.99 5.91
N ASP A 150 6.37 12.93 5.84
CA ASP A 150 5.55 12.38 6.92
C ASP A 150 4.26 11.73 6.42
N VAL A 151 3.48 11.19 7.37
CA VAL A 151 2.15 10.63 7.15
C VAL A 151 1.14 11.45 7.92
N MET A 152 0.05 11.80 7.24
CA MET A 152 -1.08 12.54 7.78
C MET A 152 -2.35 11.71 7.64
N GLU A 153 -3.26 11.86 8.60
CA GLU A 153 -4.62 11.34 8.50
C GLU A 153 -5.58 12.52 8.46
N TYR A 154 -6.58 12.41 7.59
CA TYR A 154 -7.62 13.42 7.41
C TYR A 154 -9.00 12.79 7.60
N LYS A 155 -9.87 13.51 8.30
CA LYS A 155 -11.30 13.23 8.36
C LYS A 155 -11.98 13.93 7.18
N VAL A 156 -12.67 13.17 6.34
CA VAL A 156 -13.37 13.65 5.15
C VAL A 156 -14.86 13.34 5.27
N GLY A 157 -15.71 14.35 5.12
CA GLY A 157 -17.16 14.17 5.10
C GLY A 157 -17.91 15.43 5.55
N PRO A 158 -19.24 15.36 5.76
CA PRO A 158 -20.06 14.14 5.72
C PRO A 158 -20.23 13.58 4.30
N ILE A 159 -20.32 12.25 4.19
CA ILE A 159 -20.67 11.54 2.95
C ILE A 159 -22.21 11.45 2.88
N LEU A 160 -22.80 12.01 1.83
CA LEU A 160 -24.25 12.03 1.60
C LEU A 160 -24.66 11.01 0.54
N GLY A 161 -25.95 10.71 0.42
CA GLY A 161 -26.49 9.83 -0.63
C GLY A 161 -26.33 8.34 -0.36
N CYS A 162 -25.93 7.96 0.87
CA CYS A 162 -25.78 6.58 1.30
C CYS A 162 -26.84 6.25 2.36
N GLY A 163 -27.46 5.07 2.25
CA GLY A 163 -28.48 4.61 3.19
C GLY A 163 -28.95 3.19 2.88
N THR A 164 -30.15 2.83 3.35
CA THR A 164 -30.70 1.47 3.27
C THR A 164 -30.91 0.95 1.84
N ALA A 165 -30.95 1.85 0.84
CA ALA A 165 -31.18 1.51 -0.56
C ALA A 165 -29.88 1.42 -1.40
N GLY A 166 -28.71 1.49 -0.77
CA GLY A 166 -27.41 1.44 -1.42
C GLY A 166 -26.64 2.77 -1.37
N CYS A 167 -25.43 2.74 -1.93
CA CYS A 167 -24.44 3.81 -1.82
C CYS A 167 -23.89 4.26 -3.20
N ASP A 168 -24.66 4.06 -4.27
CA ASP A 168 -24.23 4.33 -5.65
C ASP A 168 -24.24 5.82 -6.01
N THR A 169 -24.93 6.65 -5.21
CA THR A 169 -25.09 8.10 -5.41
C THR A 169 -24.35 8.92 -4.35
N ALA A 170 -23.26 8.38 -3.81
CA ALA A 170 -22.44 9.05 -2.80
C ALA A 170 -22.01 10.46 -3.26
N SER A 171 -22.25 11.48 -2.43
CA SER A 171 -21.90 12.88 -2.72
C SER A 171 -21.18 13.55 -1.54
N LEU A 172 -20.25 14.45 -1.87
CA LEU A 172 -19.39 15.19 -0.93
C LEU A 172 -19.49 16.71 -1.15
N GLU A 173 -20.59 17.21 -1.71
CA GLU A 173 -20.77 18.64 -2.04
C GLU A 173 -20.57 19.58 -0.85
N THR A 174 -20.96 19.14 0.35
CA THR A 174 -20.83 19.91 1.61
C THR A 174 -19.69 19.45 2.49
N ALA A 175 -18.85 18.52 2.00
CA ALA A 175 -17.82 17.90 2.80
C ALA A 175 -16.66 18.86 3.11
N THR A 176 -16.02 18.62 4.26
CA THR A 176 -14.79 19.26 4.68
C THR A 176 -13.65 18.23 4.74
N ILE A 177 -12.42 18.74 4.76
CA ILE A 177 -11.22 17.93 5.04
C ILE A 177 -10.55 18.51 6.29
N GLU A 178 -10.49 17.71 7.34
CA GLU A 178 -9.97 18.12 8.65
C GLU A 178 -8.77 17.24 9.03
N PRO A 179 -7.60 17.80 9.35
CA PRO A 179 -6.47 16.99 9.80
C PRO A 179 -6.76 16.36 11.16
N MET A 180 -6.53 15.04 11.27
CA MET A 180 -6.68 14.29 12.52
C MET A 180 -5.37 14.22 13.32
N LEU A 181 -4.24 14.43 12.66
CA LEU A 181 -2.89 14.41 13.23
C LEU A 181 -2.19 15.75 13.00
N ALA A 182 -1.24 16.08 13.89
CA ALA A 182 -0.36 17.21 13.67
C ALA A 182 0.68 16.89 12.57
N PRO A 183 1.13 17.88 11.78
CA PRO A 183 2.26 17.70 10.87
C PRO A 183 3.49 17.12 11.58
N GLY A 184 4.09 16.08 10.99
CA GLY A 184 5.26 15.36 11.50
C GLY A 184 4.96 14.35 12.60
N ALA A 185 3.70 14.19 13.04
CA ALA A 185 3.35 13.27 14.13
C ALA A 185 3.69 11.82 13.80
N VAL A 186 3.47 11.40 12.54
CA VAL A 186 3.86 10.08 12.05
C VAL A 186 4.99 10.26 11.04
N PRO A 187 6.25 9.94 11.41
CA PRO A 187 7.37 10.06 10.50
C PRO A 187 7.24 9.05 9.35
N PHE A 188 7.73 9.42 8.17
CA PHE A 188 7.61 8.59 6.95
C PHE A 188 8.10 7.15 7.13
N GLN A 189 9.11 6.90 7.97
CA GLN A 189 9.67 5.57 8.21
C GLN A 189 8.71 4.61 8.94
N LYS A 190 7.67 5.13 9.59
CA LYS A 190 6.65 4.33 10.30
C LYS A 190 5.46 3.97 9.42
N ARG A 191 5.41 4.41 8.16
CA ARG A 191 4.33 4.07 7.25
C ARG A 191 4.35 2.58 6.91
N PRO A 192 3.19 1.96 6.65
CA PRO A 192 3.13 0.62 6.07
C PRO A 192 3.93 0.54 4.75
N TYR A 193 4.54 -0.63 4.50
CA TYR A 193 5.21 -0.87 3.24
C TYR A 193 4.20 -0.94 2.10
N GLU A 194 4.47 -0.18 1.03
CA GLU A 194 3.68 -0.22 -0.19
C GLU A 194 4.23 -1.29 -1.14
N LEU A 195 3.37 -1.79 -2.04
CA LEU A 195 3.79 -2.76 -3.06
C LEU A 195 4.96 -2.26 -3.91
N SER A 196 5.03 -0.96 -4.11
CA SER A 196 6.10 -0.29 -4.83
C SER A 196 7.44 -0.27 -4.07
N ASP A 197 7.42 -0.28 -2.73
CA ASP A 197 8.63 -0.41 -1.90
C ASP A 197 9.24 -1.81 -2.02
N VAL A 198 8.41 -2.85 -2.08
CA VAL A 198 8.85 -4.24 -2.21
C VAL A 198 9.64 -4.45 -3.50
N ARG A 199 9.20 -3.83 -4.60
CA ARG A 199 9.94 -3.87 -5.87
C ARG A 199 11.34 -3.29 -5.72
N ARG A 200 11.50 -2.21 -4.95
CA ARG A 200 12.81 -1.58 -4.69
C ARG A 200 13.72 -2.47 -3.85
N LEU A 201 13.19 -3.08 -2.80
CA LEU A 201 13.97 -3.97 -1.94
C LEU A 201 14.56 -5.13 -2.75
N LYS A 202 13.77 -5.72 -3.66
CA LYS A 202 14.26 -6.77 -4.58
C LYS A 202 15.39 -6.27 -5.49
N HIS A 203 15.23 -5.12 -6.12
CA HIS A 203 16.28 -4.55 -6.99
C HIS A 203 17.55 -4.17 -6.22
N ALA A 204 17.43 -3.61 -5.01
CA ALA A 204 18.57 -3.27 -4.18
C ALA A 204 19.38 -4.50 -3.78
N THR A 205 18.70 -5.60 -3.40
CA THR A 205 19.38 -6.87 -3.10
C THR A 205 20.03 -7.50 -4.34
N GLN A 206 19.42 -7.36 -5.51
CA GLN A 206 19.96 -7.91 -6.76
C GLN A 206 21.21 -7.16 -7.23
N CYS A 207 21.27 -5.83 -7.03
CA CYS A 207 22.47 -5.04 -7.32
C CYS A 207 23.63 -5.37 -6.37
N GLN A 208 23.37 -5.66 -5.08
CA GLN A 208 24.42 -6.07 -4.14
C GLN A 208 25.04 -7.43 -4.49
N ALA A 209 24.24 -8.37 -4.99
CA ALA A 209 24.75 -9.64 -5.51
C ALA A 209 25.63 -9.43 -6.76
N CYS A 210 25.29 -8.46 -7.62
CA CYS A 210 26.08 -8.14 -8.81
C CYS A 210 27.37 -7.36 -8.50
N THR A 211 27.43 -6.51 -7.47
CA THR A 211 28.69 -5.82 -7.12
C THR A 211 29.75 -6.77 -6.57
N HIS A 212 29.38 -7.94 -6.05
CA HIS A 212 30.34 -9.00 -5.71
C HIS A 212 30.77 -9.84 -6.92
N LEU A 213 30.04 -9.81 -8.03
CA LEU A 213 30.39 -10.52 -9.28
C LEU A 213 31.01 -9.61 -10.35
N SER A 214 30.92 -8.29 -10.19
CA SER A 214 31.49 -7.31 -11.15
C SER A 214 33.00 -7.16 -11.04
N THR A 215 33.67 -7.81 -10.09
CA THR A 215 35.13 -8.00 -10.13
C THR A 215 35.54 -9.12 -11.11
N CYS A 216 34.59 -9.80 -11.77
CA CYS A 216 34.88 -10.91 -12.69
C CYS A 216 34.60 -10.65 -14.17
N MET A 217 34.11 -9.48 -14.60
CA MET A 217 33.66 -9.27 -16.00
C MET A 217 34.22 -8.05 -16.74
N TYR A 218 35.15 -7.28 -16.16
CA TYR A 218 35.99 -6.33 -16.90
C TYR A 218 37.44 -6.78 -16.85
N GLY A 219 37.71 -7.81 -17.64
CA GLY A 219 39.02 -8.39 -17.82
C GLY A 219 39.08 -9.18 -19.13
N GLN A 220 38.67 -8.56 -20.23
CA GLN A 220 39.17 -8.82 -21.60
C GLN A 220 39.14 -7.51 -22.38
#